data_AF-A0A7X7F0W9-F1
#
_entry.id   AF-A0A7X7F0W9-F1
#
_cell.length_a   1.000
_cell.length_b   1.000
_cell.length_c   1.000
_cell.angle_alpha   90.00
_cell.angle_beta   90.00
_cell.angle_gamma   90.00
#
_symmetry.space_group_name_H-M   'P 1'
#
loop_
_entity.id
_entity.type
_entity.pdbx_description
1 polymer ?
#
loop_
_entity_poly.entity_id
_entity_poly.type
_entity_poly.pdbx_seq_one_letter_code
_entity_poly.pdbx_strand_id
1 'polypeptide(L)'
;WHDAGDLSQGTCNTSLAAYAMLDLADTLRGDNPKLAQRMIEEARWGLDWILKTSFGDGFRVGFATMDRWTDGILGTADDMVADPENRWHPLTSIVHTNVPFTTATTEALAARCFKDSNPALAARCLNAARNDWQFAVETTDAPTLDFAAAGALASVEMFKATGEQAYANRAVELADVIVACQQREAMPWDVPLSGFFYTDTKKDRTLHYFHADQSQAPLVALAAICETFPDHPNWMRWYSAVVLYSEYLRTLAEFTAPYGMLPASIYRLDECENDWCRDQVKQGIRLAEGVYLRLFPVWDTVPQNGRGNNGIILSKAKALSTAARLRHDPALAELCERQLQWVVGRNPFCQSLMWGEGHDFVPQYTAMSGNMVGALPVGIQTRENYDVPFWPTSTCYVAKETWVFPPARWLWIMEDLAALARADEKAGSTRKPIELSVSRESTPDGQVTIHAILQGKGRVRVAIRASNLNVENPEQTVQLEAEKPQTVTWTAKTISAREPWVAVIVPNS
;
A
#
# COMPACT_ATOMS: atom_id res chain seq x y z
N TRP A 1 0.69 20.96 -4.22
CA TRP A 1 2.14 20.89 -4.48
C TRP A 1 2.38 20.73 -5.97
N HIS A 2 3.56 21.07 -6.47
CA HIS A 2 3.93 20.63 -7.82
C HIS A 2 4.08 19.11 -7.84
N ASP A 3 3.62 18.48 -8.90
CA ASP A 3 3.56 17.03 -9.04
C ASP A 3 4.96 16.47 -9.23
N ALA A 4 5.74 17.09 -10.12
CA ALA A 4 7.03 16.58 -10.56
C ALA A 4 8.11 17.66 -10.63
N GLY A 5 9.09 17.50 -11.52
CA GLY A 5 10.12 18.50 -11.80
C GLY A 5 9.56 19.72 -12.56
N ASP A 6 8.33 19.63 -13.05
CA ASP A 6 7.54 20.73 -13.59
C ASP A 6 6.70 21.42 -12.49
N LEU A 7 5.79 22.31 -12.89
CA LEU A 7 4.93 23.05 -11.95
C LEU A 7 3.50 22.52 -11.94
N SER A 8 3.22 21.44 -12.69
CA SER A 8 1.90 20.84 -12.80
C SER A 8 1.41 20.35 -11.44
N GLN A 9 0.10 20.22 -11.25
CA GLN A 9 -0.48 19.83 -9.97
C GLN A 9 -1.50 18.71 -10.17
N GLY A 10 -1.33 17.61 -9.43
CA GLY A 10 -2.20 16.42 -9.52
C GLY A 10 -3.01 16.19 -8.26
N THR A 11 -4.31 15.90 -8.41
CA THR A 11 -5.22 15.71 -7.28
C THR A 11 -4.93 14.45 -6.50
N CYS A 12 -4.79 13.30 -7.16
CA CYS A 12 -4.54 12.05 -6.45
C CYS A 12 -3.25 12.07 -5.63
N ASN A 13 -2.15 12.56 -6.21
CA ASN A 13 -0.87 12.64 -5.53
C ASN A 13 -0.92 13.59 -4.33
N THR A 14 -1.58 14.75 -4.48
CA THR A 14 -1.83 15.68 -3.38
C THR A 14 -2.69 15.03 -2.29
N SER A 15 -3.75 14.32 -2.65
CA SER A 15 -4.60 13.59 -1.68
C SER A 15 -3.82 12.54 -0.91
N LEU A 16 -3.07 11.67 -1.59
CA LEU A 16 -2.26 10.64 -0.94
C LEU A 16 -1.16 11.23 -0.04
N ALA A 17 -0.53 12.34 -0.44
CA ALA A 17 0.47 13.02 0.39
C ALA A 17 -0.17 13.63 1.65
N ALA A 18 -1.29 14.33 1.51
CA ALA A 18 -2.03 14.89 2.64
C ALA A 18 -2.53 13.79 3.59
N TYR A 19 -3.04 12.68 3.04
CA TYR A 19 -3.42 11.50 3.82
C TYR A 19 -2.23 10.97 4.63
N ALA A 20 -1.11 10.69 3.97
CA ALA A 20 0.09 10.14 4.62
C ALA A 20 0.60 11.04 5.75
N MET A 21 0.58 12.35 5.55
CA MET A 21 1.00 13.32 6.57
C MET A 21 0.02 13.37 7.76
N LEU A 22 -1.29 13.36 7.53
CA LEU A 22 -2.29 13.34 8.61
C LEU A 22 -2.23 12.06 9.43
N ASP A 23 -2.10 10.91 8.76
CA ASP A 23 -2.00 9.59 9.37
C ASP A 23 -0.72 9.48 10.21
N LEU A 24 0.43 9.88 9.65
CA LEU A 24 1.68 9.96 10.38
C LEU A 24 1.62 10.94 11.55
N ALA A 25 0.95 12.08 11.40
CA ALA A 25 0.82 13.06 12.49
C ALA A 25 0.02 12.51 13.68
N ASP A 26 -1.04 11.74 13.42
CA ASP A 26 -1.83 11.10 14.47
C ASP A 26 -0.99 10.09 15.24
N THR A 27 -0.22 9.27 14.52
CA THR A 27 0.81 8.43 15.12
C THR A 27 1.76 9.31 15.92
N LEU A 28 2.48 10.27 15.36
CA LEU A 28 3.53 11.02 16.07
C LEU A 28 3.08 11.89 17.27
N ARG A 29 1.79 12.22 17.42
CA ARG A 29 1.29 13.22 18.40
C ARG A 29 1.77 13.01 19.84
N GLY A 30 1.87 11.77 20.30
CA GLY A 30 2.32 11.42 21.65
C GLY A 30 3.83 11.59 21.90
N ASP A 31 4.67 11.27 20.92
CA ASP A 31 6.12 11.17 21.11
C ASP A 31 6.88 12.35 20.52
N ASN A 32 6.43 12.85 19.37
CA ASN A 32 7.07 13.98 18.68
C ASN A 32 6.00 15.00 18.25
N PRO A 33 5.41 15.73 19.21
CA PRO A 33 4.33 16.68 18.93
C PRO A 33 4.75 17.81 18.00
N LYS A 34 6.03 18.20 17.99
CA LYS A 34 6.55 19.23 17.07
C LYS A 34 6.52 18.76 15.62
N LEU A 35 6.99 17.54 15.36
CA LEU A 35 6.93 16.97 14.01
C LEU A 35 5.49 16.70 13.59
N ALA A 36 4.65 16.18 14.49
CA ALA A 36 3.22 16.00 14.24
C ALA A 36 2.53 17.31 13.84
N GLN A 37 2.83 18.41 14.52
CA GLN A 37 2.29 19.73 14.18
C GLN A 37 2.75 20.21 12.79
N ARG A 38 4.02 20.00 12.43
CA ARG A 38 4.54 20.32 11.09
C ARG A 38 3.87 19.49 10.00
N MET A 39 3.60 18.21 10.25
CA MET A 39 2.87 17.34 9.33
C MET A 39 1.43 17.81 9.14
N ILE A 40 0.74 18.23 10.20
CA ILE A 40 -0.61 18.80 10.11
C ILE A 40 -0.63 20.12 9.34
N GLU A 41 0.37 20.99 9.58
CA GLU A 41 0.52 22.25 8.86
C GLU A 41 0.68 22.02 7.35
N GLU A 42 1.59 21.13 6.95
CA GLU A 42 1.84 20.80 5.56
C GLU A 42 0.65 20.06 4.92
N ALA A 43 0.04 19.11 5.62
CA ALA A 43 -1.15 18.41 5.13
C ALA A 43 -2.32 19.36 4.87
N ARG A 44 -2.49 20.39 5.72
CA ARG A 44 -3.51 21.41 5.52
C ARG A 44 -3.27 22.22 4.24
N TRP A 45 -2.01 22.52 3.90
CA TRP A 45 -1.69 23.19 2.64
C TRP A 45 -2.17 22.38 1.42
N GLY A 46 -1.94 21.06 1.42
CA GLY A 46 -2.48 20.17 0.41
C GLY A 46 -4.00 20.09 0.43
N LEU A 47 -4.61 19.99 1.61
CA LEU A 47 -6.06 19.91 1.80
C LEU A 47 -6.79 21.15 1.28
N ASP A 48 -6.25 22.35 1.52
CA ASP A 48 -6.82 23.60 1.02
C ASP A 48 -6.88 23.60 -0.53
N TRP A 49 -5.85 23.04 -1.18
CA TRP A 49 -5.84 22.84 -2.63
C TRP A 49 -6.83 21.74 -3.07
N ILE A 50 -6.90 20.59 -2.38
CA ILE A 50 -7.84 19.50 -2.69
C ILE A 50 -9.29 20.02 -2.65
N LEU A 51 -9.64 20.79 -1.63
CA LEU A 51 -10.98 21.36 -1.49
C LEU A 51 -11.26 22.48 -2.52
N LYS A 52 -10.22 23.09 -3.10
CA LYS A 52 -10.34 24.10 -4.16
C LYS A 52 -10.63 23.46 -5.53
N THR A 53 -10.21 22.23 -5.77
CA THR A 53 -10.41 21.55 -7.07
C THR A 53 -11.76 20.86 -7.22
N SER A 54 -12.64 20.97 -6.22
CA SER A 54 -14.01 20.43 -6.24
C SER A 54 -15.04 21.39 -6.80
N PHE A 55 -15.95 20.88 -7.63
CA PHE A 55 -17.16 21.61 -8.05
C PHE A 55 -18.33 21.46 -7.05
N GLY A 56 -18.15 20.66 -5.99
CA GLY A 56 -19.11 20.51 -4.90
C GLY A 56 -20.09 19.36 -5.06
N ASP A 57 -20.12 18.66 -6.19
CA ASP A 57 -20.96 17.49 -6.49
C ASP A 57 -20.16 16.18 -6.62
N GLY A 58 -18.88 16.22 -6.24
CA GLY A 58 -17.95 15.10 -6.38
C GLY A 58 -17.13 15.13 -7.68
N PHE A 59 -17.54 15.96 -8.66
CA PHE A 59 -16.73 16.22 -9.84
C PHE A 59 -15.56 17.16 -9.49
N ARG A 60 -14.37 16.87 -10.03
CA ARG A 60 -13.14 17.60 -9.70
C ARG A 60 -12.19 17.75 -10.88
N VAL A 61 -11.34 18.77 -10.79
CA VAL A 61 -10.13 18.85 -11.62
C VAL A 61 -9.15 17.77 -11.15
N GLY A 62 -8.82 16.82 -12.00
CA GLY A 62 -7.90 15.72 -11.69
C GLY A 62 -6.42 16.10 -11.79
N PHE A 63 -6.07 16.89 -12.81
CA PHE A 63 -4.70 17.33 -13.07
C PHE A 63 -4.72 18.70 -13.76
N ALA A 64 -3.81 19.58 -13.35
CA ALA A 64 -3.58 20.88 -13.98
C ALA A 64 -2.13 20.92 -14.49
N THR A 65 -1.95 20.91 -15.81
CA THR A 65 -0.63 21.06 -16.43
C THR A 65 -0.16 22.50 -16.32
N MET A 66 1.03 22.73 -15.79
CA MET A 66 1.56 24.08 -15.58
C MET A 66 3.04 24.18 -15.97
N ASP A 67 3.37 25.25 -16.69
CA ASP A 67 4.71 25.54 -17.22
C ASP A 67 5.33 26.83 -16.65
N ARG A 68 4.65 27.45 -15.67
CA ARG A 68 5.05 28.74 -15.09
C ARG A 68 4.66 28.83 -13.62
N TRP A 69 5.41 29.65 -12.89
CA TRP A 69 5.09 29.99 -11.51
C TRP A 69 3.86 30.90 -11.48
N THR A 70 2.95 30.61 -10.57
CA THR A 70 1.78 31.45 -10.28
C THR A 70 1.97 32.17 -8.96
N ASP A 71 1.42 33.37 -8.81
CA ASP A 71 1.43 34.15 -7.57
C ASP A 71 0.47 33.59 -6.49
N GLY A 72 -0.41 32.66 -6.88
CA GLY A 72 -1.38 32.01 -6.00
C GLY A 72 -2.62 32.86 -5.69
N ILE A 73 -2.79 33.98 -6.40
CA ILE A 73 -3.92 34.90 -6.25
C ILE A 73 -4.94 34.60 -7.35
N LEU A 74 -6.20 34.36 -6.97
CA LEU A 74 -7.26 34.13 -7.95
C LEU A 74 -7.64 35.43 -8.69
N GLY A 75 -7.84 35.33 -10.00
CA GLY A 75 -8.29 36.39 -10.89
C GLY A 75 -7.16 37.16 -11.58
N THR A 76 -5.93 36.68 -11.50
CA THR A 76 -4.74 37.29 -12.13
C THR A 76 -4.45 36.67 -13.49
N ALA A 77 -3.50 37.26 -14.23
CA ALA A 77 -3.17 36.86 -15.60
C ALA A 77 -2.45 35.51 -15.70
N ASP A 78 -1.94 34.98 -14.58
CA ASP A 78 -1.26 33.70 -14.46
C ASP A 78 -2.16 32.58 -13.93
N ASP A 79 -3.47 32.83 -13.77
CA ASP A 79 -4.44 31.79 -13.45
C ASP A 79 -4.41 30.66 -14.49
N MET A 80 -4.21 29.44 -13.99
CA MET A 80 -4.22 28.24 -14.82
C MET A 80 -5.62 27.62 -14.81
N VAL A 81 -6.23 27.56 -16.00
CA VAL A 81 -7.52 26.90 -16.21
C VAL A 81 -7.26 25.50 -16.76
N ALA A 82 -7.67 24.48 -16.01
CA ALA A 82 -7.64 23.10 -16.45
C ALA A 82 -9.03 22.66 -16.89
N ASP A 83 -9.10 21.97 -18.03
CA ASP A 83 -10.34 21.33 -18.46
C ASP A 83 -10.59 20.08 -17.61
N PRO A 84 -11.67 20.03 -16.81
CA PRO A 84 -11.97 18.89 -15.95
C PRO A 84 -12.38 17.63 -16.75
N GLU A 85 -12.75 17.78 -18.03
CA GLU A 85 -13.00 16.66 -18.94
C GLU A 85 -11.72 16.12 -19.59
N ASN A 86 -10.57 16.77 -19.35
CA ASN A 86 -9.27 16.33 -19.86
C ASN A 86 -8.78 15.07 -19.14
N ARG A 87 -9.42 13.94 -19.45
CA ARG A 87 -9.04 12.57 -19.07
C ARG A 87 -7.81 12.09 -19.83
N TRP A 88 -7.21 12.95 -20.68
CA TRP A 88 -6.25 12.62 -21.72
C TRP A 88 -4.80 12.62 -21.24
N HIS A 89 -4.55 12.05 -20.06
CA HIS A 89 -3.19 11.65 -19.71
C HIS A 89 -3.14 10.13 -19.46
N PRO A 90 -2.77 9.33 -20.48
CA PRO A 90 -2.80 7.88 -20.40
C PRO A 90 -1.94 7.29 -19.26
N LEU A 91 -0.91 8.02 -18.79
CA LEU A 91 -0.05 7.59 -17.68
C LEU A 91 -0.67 7.82 -16.30
N THR A 92 -1.79 8.54 -16.22
CA THR A 92 -2.50 8.86 -14.97
C THR A 92 -3.96 8.37 -14.99
N SER A 93 -4.38 7.62 -16.01
CA SER A 93 -5.76 7.13 -16.15
C SER A 93 -6.26 6.28 -14.97
N ILE A 94 -5.42 5.38 -14.43
CA ILE A 94 -5.74 4.54 -13.24
C ILE A 94 -5.83 5.41 -11.97
N VAL A 95 -5.02 6.45 -11.92
CA VAL A 95 -4.98 7.43 -10.83
C VAL A 95 -6.20 8.35 -10.89
N HIS A 96 -6.71 8.67 -12.10
CA HIS A 96 -7.86 9.54 -12.35
C HIS A 96 -9.21 8.87 -12.10
N THR A 97 -9.39 7.58 -12.43
CA THR A 97 -10.66 6.87 -12.19
C THR A 97 -10.98 6.72 -10.70
N ASN A 98 -9.96 6.77 -9.84
CA ASN A 98 -10.10 6.63 -8.39
C ASN A 98 -9.92 7.96 -7.64
N VAL A 99 -9.82 9.11 -8.34
CA VAL A 99 -9.66 10.42 -7.69
C VAL A 99 -10.74 10.65 -6.64
N PRO A 100 -12.05 10.50 -6.93
CA PRO A 100 -13.08 10.82 -5.94
C PRO A 100 -13.01 9.91 -4.71
N PHE A 101 -12.68 8.63 -4.84
CA PHE A 101 -12.43 7.79 -3.66
C PHE A 101 -11.18 8.20 -2.89
N THR A 102 -10.11 8.58 -3.58
CA THR A 102 -8.86 9.01 -2.95
C THR A 102 -9.05 10.31 -2.16
N THR A 103 -9.76 11.29 -2.74
CA THR A 103 -10.11 12.54 -2.08
C THR A 103 -11.08 12.30 -0.93
N ALA A 104 -12.14 11.49 -1.12
CA ALA A 104 -13.05 11.12 -0.04
C ALA A 104 -12.34 10.47 1.16
N THR A 105 -11.40 9.57 0.89
CA THR A 105 -10.54 8.95 1.92
C THR A 105 -9.79 10.02 2.72
N THR A 106 -9.12 10.93 2.03
CA THR A 106 -8.30 11.99 2.62
C THR A 106 -9.13 13.00 3.40
N GLU A 107 -10.25 13.42 2.83
CA GLU A 107 -11.17 14.40 3.41
C GLU A 107 -11.91 13.83 4.64
N ALA A 108 -12.26 12.54 4.63
CA ALA A 108 -12.84 11.86 5.80
C ALA A 108 -11.83 11.77 6.96
N LEU A 109 -10.57 11.42 6.68
CA LEU A 109 -9.50 11.45 7.68
C LEU A 109 -9.29 12.88 8.20
N ALA A 110 -9.20 13.87 7.32
CA ALA A 110 -9.05 15.27 7.69
C ALA A 110 -10.20 15.76 8.58
N ALA A 111 -11.44 15.39 8.28
CA ALA A 111 -12.60 15.73 9.10
C ALA A 111 -12.44 15.24 10.55
N ARG A 112 -11.88 14.04 10.74
CA ARG A 112 -11.58 13.49 12.06
C ARG A 112 -10.43 14.25 12.74
N CYS A 113 -9.33 14.49 12.02
CA CYS A 113 -8.14 15.17 12.57
C CYS A 113 -8.42 16.63 12.99
N PHE A 114 -9.28 17.34 12.27
CA PHE A 114 -9.59 18.75 12.52
C PHE A 114 -10.85 18.97 13.38
N LYS A 115 -11.55 17.91 13.80
CA LYS A 115 -12.83 18.02 14.51
C LYS A 115 -12.79 18.98 15.71
N ASP A 116 -11.74 18.88 16.53
CA ASP A 116 -11.62 19.67 17.76
C ASP A 116 -10.89 21.00 17.54
N SER A 117 -9.92 21.04 16.62
CA SER A 117 -9.06 22.21 16.39
C SER A 117 -9.64 23.22 15.39
N ASN A 118 -10.42 22.75 14.41
CA ASN A 118 -11.10 23.58 13.42
C ASN A 118 -12.40 22.91 12.93
N PRO A 119 -13.50 22.99 13.72
CA PRO A 119 -14.76 22.33 13.42
C PRO A 119 -15.38 22.74 12.06
N ALA A 120 -15.16 23.99 11.63
CA ALA A 120 -15.68 24.49 10.35
C ALA A 120 -14.97 23.82 9.16
N LEU A 121 -13.64 23.69 9.22
CA LEU A 121 -12.89 22.94 8.22
C LEU A 121 -13.27 21.46 8.25
N ALA A 122 -13.41 20.86 9.43
CA ALA A 122 -13.82 19.47 9.57
C ALA A 122 -15.18 19.20 8.90
N ALA A 123 -16.17 20.07 9.12
CA ALA A 123 -17.48 19.96 8.48
C ALA A 123 -17.39 20.12 6.95
N ARG A 124 -16.56 21.05 6.46
CA ARG A 124 -16.32 21.22 5.01
C ARG A 124 -15.70 19.97 4.39
N CYS A 125 -14.69 19.39 5.04
CA CYS A 125 -14.06 18.15 4.59
C CYS A 125 -15.05 17.00 4.57
N LEU A 126 -15.86 16.83 5.62
CA LEU A 126 -16.83 15.75 5.67
C LEU A 126 -17.91 15.87 4.58
N ASN A 127 -18.37 17.09 4.29
CA ASN A 127 -19.32 17.33 3.20
C ASN A 127 -18.70 17.01 1.83
N ALA A 128 -17.47 17.44 1.59
CA ALA A 128 -16.74 17.13 0.36
C ALA A 128 -16.54 15.61 0.20
N ALA A 129 -16.17 14.92 1.29
CA ALA A 129 -15.96 13.48 1.29
C ALA A 129 -17.23 12.70 0.95
N ARG A 130 -18.40 13.14 1.43
CA ARG A 130 -19.69 12.55 1.08
C ARG A 130 -19.98 12.68 -0.42
N ASN A 131 -19.79 13.87 -0.97
CA ASN A 131 -20.11 14.14 -2.37
C ASN A 131 -19.18 13.35 -3.30
N ASP A 132 -17.89 13.31 -2.98
CA ASP A 132 -16.90 12.54 -3.73
C ASP A 132 -17.15 11.02 -3.68
N TRP A 133 -17.45 10.50 -2.48
CA TRP A 133 -17.75 9.07 -2.32
C TRP A 133 -19.01 8.70 -3.11
N GLN A 134 -20.07 9.53 -3.03
CA GLN A 134 -21.31 9.30 -3.75
C GLN A 134 -21.07 9.31 -5.26
N PHE A 135 -20.34 10.30 -5.77
CA PHE A 135 -19.99 10.41 -7.17
C PHE A 135 -19.22 9.19 -7.69
N ALA A 136 -18.22 8.69 -6.93
CA ALA A 136 -17.49 7.49 -7.33
C ALA A 136 -18.38 6.23 -7.35
N VAL A 137 -19.29 6.08 -6.39
CA VAL A 137 -20.20 4.93 -6.33
C VAL A 137 -21.19 4.93 -7.49
N GLU A 138 -21.69 6.10 -7.91
CA GLU A 138 -22.67 6.23 -8.99
C GLU A 138 -22.07 6.05 -10.40
N THR A 139 -20.76 6.16 -10.55
CA THR A 139 -20.09 6.23 -11.87
C THR A 139 -19.47 4.90 -12.35
N THR A 140 -19.60 3.80 -11.59
CA THR A 140 -18.98 2.52 -11.94
C THR A 140 -19.90 1.33 -11.72
N ASP A 141 -20.17 0.59 -12.79
CA ASP A 141 -21.02 -0.61 -12.77
C ASP A 141 -20.27 -1.91 -12.42
N ALA A 142 -18.97 -2.01 -12.76
CA ALA A 142 -18.14 -3.19 -12.53
C ALA A 142 -16.76 -2.82 -11.95
N PRO A 143 -16.49 -3.13 -10.67
CA PRO A 143 -15.28 -2.66 -10.00
C PRO A 143 -14.03 -3.46 -10.43
N THR A 144 -13.01 -2.77 -10.94
CA THR A 144 -11.64 -3.29 -11.01
C THR A 144 -11.03 -3.42 -9.61
N LEU A 145 -9.88 -4.08 -9.49
CA LEU A 145 -9.18 -4.18 -8.21
C LEU A 145 -8.86 -2.81 -7.61
N ASP A 146 -8.35 -1.88 -8.41
CA ASP A 146 -7.96 -0.55 -7.89
C ASP A 146 -9.15 0.26 -7.44
N PHE A 147 -10.25 0.19 -8.18
CA PHE A 147 -11.52 0.79 -7.78
C PHE A 147 -12.02 0.18 -6.48
N ALA A 148 -12.01 -1.15 -6.36
CA ALA A 148 -12.44 -1.84 -5.15
C ALA A 148 -11.56 -1.49 -3.95
N ALA A 149 -10.24 -1.44 -4.11
CA ALA A 149 -9.30 -1.07 -3.06
C ALA A 149 -9.48 0.39 -2.60
N ALA A 150 -9.55 1.33 -3.54
CA ALA A 150 -9.77 2.75 -3.22
C ALA A 150 -11.13 2.98 -2.55
N GLY A 151 -12.20 2.39 -3.10
CA GLY A 151 -13.55 2.49 -2.56
C GLY A 151 -13.72 1.82 -1.21
N ALA A 152 -13.06 0.68 -0.97
CA ALA A 152 -13.07 0.01 0.33
C ALA A 152 -12.41 0.88 1.42
N LEU A 153 -11.24 1.46 1.14
CA LEU A 153 -10.56 2.35 2.08
C LEU A 153 -11.36 3.63 2.33
N ALA A 154 -11.89 4.27 1.28
CA ALA A 154 -12.76 5.43 1.40
C ALA A 154 -13.98 5.14 2.26
N SER A 155 -14.60 3.97 2.07
CA SER A 155 -15.77 3.55 2.83
C SER A 155 -15.44 3.29 4.30
N VAL A 156 -14.26 2.74 4.61
CA VAL A 156 -13.81 2.60 6.00
C VAL A 156 -13.61 3.96 6.66
N GLU A 157 -12.92 4.90 6.01
CA GLU A 157 -12.70 6.23 6.58
C GLU A 157 -14.00 7.02 6.74
N MET A 158 -14.93 6.90 5.79
CA MET A 158 -16.28 7.45 5.91
C MET A 158 -17.04 6.84 7.07
N PHE A 159 -16.97 5.52 7.27
CA PHE A 159 -17.58 4.87 8.43
C PHE A 159 -16.96 5.37 9.75
N LYS A 160 -15.64 5.48 9.85
CA LYS A 160 -14.95 6.03 11.03
C LYS A 160 -15.34 7.49 11.31
N ALA A 161 -15.59 8.28 10.27
CA ALA A 161 -15.96 9.69 10.40
C ALA A 161 -17.44 9.91 10.77
N THR A 162 -18.34 8.99 10.38
CA THR A 162 -19.80 9.19 10.45
C THR A 162 -20.55 8.20 11.33
N GLY A 163 -20.04 6.98 11.49
CA GLY A 163 -20.74 5.85 12.08
C GLY A 163 -21.86 5.25 11.22
N GLU A 164 -22.02 5.69 9.96
CA GLU A 164 -23.14 5.25 9.11
C GLU A 164 -22.87 3.88 8.48
N GLN A 165 -23.78 2.93 8.74
CA GLN A 165 -23.63 1.53 8.33
C GLN A 165 -23.56 1.33 6.81
N ALA A 166 -24.10 2.25 6.01
CA ALA A 166 -24.02 2.19 4.55
C ALA A 166 -22.56 2.12 4.06
N TYR A 167 -21.66 2.90 4.67
CA TYR A 167 -20.24 2.87 4.33
C TYR A 167 -19.57 1.57 4.79
N ALA A 168 -19.87 1.08 5.98
CA ALA A 168 -19.36 -0.21 6.45
C ALA A 168 -19.77 -1.37 5.52
N ASN A 169 -21.04 -1.39 5.08
CA ASN A 169 -21.53 -2.40 4.15
C ASN A 169 -20.82 -2.33 2.80
N ARG A 170 -20.60 -1.12 2.26
CA ARG A 170 -19.87 -0.94 1.00
C ARG A 170 -18.40 -1.37 1.12
N ALA A 171 -17.75 -1.09 2.25
CA ALA A 171 -16.39 -1.56 2.51
C ALA A 171 -16.30 -3.09 2.45
N VAL A 172 -17.25 -3.79 3.08
CA VAL A 172 -17.33 -5.26 3.08
C VAL A 172 -17.55 -5.82 1.68
N GLU A 173 -18.46 -5.22 0.90
CA GLU A 173 -18.75 -5.64 -0.48
C GLU A 173 -17.50 -5.51 -1.37
N LEU A 174 -16.81 -4.38 -1.31
CA LEU A 174 -15.61 -4.14 -2.10
C LEU A 174 -14.44 -5.02 -1.64
N ALA A 175 -14.37 -5.38 -0.36
CA ALA A 175 -13.36 -6.33 0.13
C ALA A 175 -13.50 -7.72 -0.50
N ASP A 176 -14.74 -8.18 -0.76
CA ASP A 176 -14.97 -9.45 -1.45
C ASP A 176 -14.46 -9.40 -2.90
N VAL A 177 -14.59 -8.25 -3.58
CA VAL A 177 -13.98 -8.02 -4.90
C VAL A 177 -12.46 -8.11 -4.83
N ILE A 178 -11.83 -7.42 -3.87
CA ILE A 178 -10.37 -7.46 -3.68
C ILE A 178 -9.87 -8.90 -3.50
N VAL A 179 -10.50 -9.66 -2.61
CA VAL A 179 -10.15 -11.07 -2.36
C VAL A 179 -10.37 -11.92 -3.61
N ALA A 180 -11.44 -11.68 -4.36
CA ALA A 180 -11.73 -12.40 -5.60
C ALA A 180 -10.70 -12.14 -6.70
N CYS A 181 -10.09 -10.95 -6.75
CA CYS A 181 -9.00 -10.61 -7.68
C CYS A 181 -7.65 -11.28 -7.34
N GLN A 182 -7.51 -11.96 -6.19
CA GLN A 182 -6.25 -12.57 -5.77
C GLN A 182 -6.04 -13.97 -6.38
N GLN A 183 -4.81 -14.27 -6.82
CA GLN A 183 -4.37 -15.64 -7.07
C GLN A 183 -4.17 -16.34 -5.73
N ARG A 184 -5.06 -17.26 -5.35
CA ARG A 184 -4.95 -17.95 -4.05
C ARG A 184 -4.28 -19.31 -4.16
N GLU A 185 -4.42 -19.98 -5.30
CA GLU A 185 -3.76 -21.26 -5.53
C GLU A 185 -2.29 -21.04 -5.91
N ALA A 186 -1.41 -21.91 -5.41
CA ALA A 186 -0.02 -21.98 -5.81
C ALA A 186 0.08 -22.35 -7.30
N MET A 187 0.77 -21.52 -8.06
CA MET A 187 0.97 -21.74 -9.48
C MET A 187 1.95 -22.90 -9.72
N PRO A 188 1.72 -23.75 -10.73
CA PRO A 188 2.58 -24.88 -11.06
C PRO A 188 3.83 -24.41 -11.84
N TRP A 189 4.56 -23.48 -11.25
CA TRP A 189 5.78 -22.87 -11.79
C TRP A 189 7.01 -23.39 -11.03
N ASP A 190 8.20 -23.14 -11.57
CA ASP A 190 9.47 -23.53 -10.96
C ASP A 190 9.58 -23.02 -9.51
N VAL A 191 9.02 -21.84 -9.25
CA VAL A 191 8.74 -21.34 -7.90
C VAL A 191 7.22 -21.24 -7.73
N PRO A 192 6.62 -22.00 -6.79
CA PRO A 192 5.16 -22.09 -6.64
C PRO A 192 4.60 -20.84 -5.95
N LEU A 193 4.49 -19.75 -6.71
CA LEU A 193 4.00 -18.47 -6.23
C LEU A 193 2.46 -18.47 -6.12
N SER A 194 1.96 -17.79 -5.09
CA SER A 194 0.55 -17.45 -4.89
C SER A 194 0.48 -16.09 -4.21
N GLY A 195 -0.68 -15.47 -4.13
CA GLY A 195 -0.94 -14.25 -3.38
C GLY A 195 -0.90 -12.96 -4.20
N PHE A 196 -0.34 -12.99 -5.41
CA PHE A 196 -0.38 -11.86 -6.34
C PHE A 196 -1.81 -11.57 -6.83
N PHE A 197 -2.02 -10.37 -7.38
CA PHE A 197 -3.33 -9.89 -7.78
C PHE A 197 -3.46 -9.80 -9.30
N TYR A 198 -4.71 -9.90 -9.77
CA TYR A 198 -5.12 -9.57 -11.14
C TYR A 198 -5.84 -8.22 -11.17
N THR A 199 -6.01 -7.64 -12.36
CA THR A 199 -6.69 -6.35 -12.55
C THR A 199 -8.16 -6.38 -12.16
N ASP A 200 -8.81 -7.55 -12.25
CA ASP A 200 -10.20 -7.78 -11.91
C ASP A 200 -10.46 -9.25 -11.51
N THR A 201 -11.74 -9.59 -11.29
CA THR A 201 -12.19 -10.92 -10.86
C THR A 201 -12.16 -11.99 -11.96
N LYS A 202 -11.99 -11.61 -13.23
CA LYS A 202 -11.86 -12.56 -14.35
C LYS A 202 -10.49 -13.21 -14.37
N LYS A 203 -9.49 -12.52 -13.82
CA LYS A 203 -8.09 -12.99 -13.71
C LYS A 203 -7.40 -13.20 -15.07
N ASP A 204 -7.80 -12.41 -16.05
CA ASP A 204 -7.24 -12.46 -17.40
C ASP A 204 -5.92 -11.70 -17.53
N ARG A 205 -5.63 -10.75 -16.63
CA ARG A 205 -4.41 -9.92 -16.63
C ARG A 205 -3.86 -9.73 -15.23
N THR A 206 -2.58 -10.04 -15.06
CA THR A 206 -1.84 -9.82 -13.81
C THR A 206 -1.77 -8.33 -13.52
N LEU A 207 -1.94 -7.94 -12.25
CA LEU A 207 -1.75 -6.55 -11.85
C LEU A 207 -0.26 -6.20 -11.91
N HIS A 208 0.09 -5.28 -12.81
CA HIS A 208 1.42 -4.69 -12.87
C HIS A 208 1.32 -3.19 -13.16
N TYR A 209 2.29 -2.44 -12.65
CA TYR A 209 2.44 -1.02 -12.86
C TYR A 209 3.81 -0.73 -13.43
N PHE A 210 3.92 0.32 -14.25
CA PHE A 210 5.19 0.73 -14.83
C PHE A 210 5.77 2.01 -14.21
N HIS A 211 4.96 2.81 -13.50
CA HIS A 211 5.37 4.11 -12.94
C HIS A 211 4.67 4.45 -11.62
N ALA A 212 3.37 4.80 -11.68
CA ALA A 212 2.54 5.14 -10.52
C ALA A 212 1.88 3.89 -9.94
N ASP A 213 2.64 3.16 -9.13
CA ASP A 213 2.21 1.87 -8.56
C ASP A 213 1.15 2.05 -7.45
N GLN A 214 0.09 1.25 -7.50
CA GLN A 214 -0.96 1.21 -6.46
C GLN A 214 -1.10 -0.17 -5.81
N SER A 215 -0.07 -1.01 -5.91
CA SER A 215 -0.08 -2.40 -5.42
C SER A 215 -0.14 -2.53 -3.89
N GLN A 216 -0.01 -1.42 -3.14
CA GLN A 216 -0.34 -1.36 -1.72
C GLN A 216 -1.83 -1.28 -1.43
N ALA A 217 -2.62 -0.72 -2.35
CA ALA A 217 -4.01 -0.35 -2.09
C ALA A 217 -4.86 -1.53 -1.58
N PRO A 218 -4.77 -2.75 -2.16
CA PRO A 218 -5.49 -3.91 -1.63
C PRO A 218 -5.18 -4.20 -0.17
N LEU A 219 -3.90 -4.12 0.23
CA LEU A 219 -3.47 -4.45 1.59
C LEU A 219 -3.85 -3.37 2.58
N VAL A 220 -3.70 -2.11 2.22
CA VAL A 220 -4.13 -0.97 3.04
C VAL A 220 -5.63 -1.05 3.31
N ALA A 221 -6.45 -1.29 2.27
CA ALA A 221 -7.89 -1.42 2.42
C ALA A 221 -8.27 -2.62 3.29
N LEU A 222 -7.74 -3.82 3.01
CA LEU A 222 -8.06 -5.02 3.77
C LEU A 222 -7.59 -4.95 5.22
N ALA A 223 -6.43 -4.35 5.49
CA ALA A 223 -5.94 -4.14 6.86
C ALA A 223 -6.85 -3.16 7.62
N ALA A 224 -7.23 -2.04 7.00
CA ALA A 224 -8.14 -1.08 7.60
C ALA A 224 -9.51 -1.70 7.92
N ILE A 225 -10.01 -2.59 7.05
CA ILE A 225 -11.25 -3.37 7.29
C ILE A 225 -11.06 -4.36 8.44
N CYS A 226 -9.94 -5.11 8.47
CA CYS A 226 -9.65 -6.06 9.55
C CYS A 226 -9.58 -5.38 10.93
N GLU A 227 -9.04 -4.16 10.98
CA GLU A 227 -8.93 -3.35 12.20
C GLU A 227 -10.27 -2.74 12.62
N THR A 228 -11.08 -2.31 11.64
CA THR A 228 -12.38 -1.69 11.90
C THR A 228 -13.44 -2.72 12.29
N PHE A 229 -13.35 -3.94 11.74
CA PHE A 229 -14.34 -5.00 11.97
C PHE A 229 -13.68 -6.31 12.44
N PRO A 230 -13.04 -6.32 13.62
CA PRO A 230 -12.25 -7.46 14.11
C PRO A 230 -13.06 -8.73 14.37
N ASP A 231 -14.37 -8.60 14.59
CA ASP A 231 -15.28 -9.73 14.88
C ASP A 231 -16.17 -10.10 13.69
N HIS A 232 -15.93 -9.52 12.51
CA HIS A 232 -16.73 -9.84 11.34
C HIS A 232 -16.49 -11.30 10.89
N PRO A 233 -17.53 -12.04 10.47
CA PRO A 233 -17.37 -13.44 10.04
C PRO A 233 -16.36 -13.63 8.89
N ASN A 234 -16.24 -12.64 7.99
CA ASN A 234 -15.30 -12.66 6.88
C ASN A 234 -13.87 -12.21 7.24
N TRP A 235 -13.58 -11.91 8.51
CA TRP A 235 -12.27 -11.39 8.93
C TRP A 235 -11.09 -12.24 8.41
N MET A 236 -11.17 -13.57 8.52
CA MET A 236 -10.13 -14.47 8.01
C MET A 236 -9.98 -14.46 6.49
N ARG A 237 -11.04 -14.14 5.74
CA ARG A 237 -10.95 -14.01 4.28
C ARG A 237 -10.06 -12.84 3.90
N TRP A 238 -10.26 -11.69 4.55
CA TRP A 238 -9.47 -10.48 4.35
C TRP A 238 -8.04 -10.64 4.89
N TYR A 239 -7.90 -11.11 6.14
CA TYR A 239 -6.60 -11.30 6.77
C TYR A 239 -5.72 -12.28 5.98
N SER A 240 -6.27 -13.40 5.53
CA SER A 240 -5.50 -14.36 4.73
C SER A 240 -5.05 -13.79 3.39
N ALA A 241 -5.82 -12.88 2.78
CA ALA A 241 -5.38 -12.20 1.55
C ALA A 241 -4.18 -11.27 1.81
N VAL A 242 -4.17 -10.55 2.95
CA VAL A 242 -3.00 -9.75 3.38
C VAL A 242 -1.78 -10.65 3.61
N VAL A 243 -1.98 -11.81 4.25
CA VAL A 243 -0.91 -12.80 4.48
C VAL A 243 -0.33 -13.30 3.16
N LEU A 244 -1.16 -13.77 2.24
CA LEU A 244 -0.72 -14.34 0.97
C LEU A 244 0.12 -13.35 0.14
N TYR A 245 -0.30 -12.09 0.04
CA TYR A 245 0.46 -11.09 -0.73
C TYR A 245 1.75 -10.67 -0.02
N SER A 246 1.78 -10.60 1.31
CA SER A 246 3.02 -10.29 2.02
C SER A 246 4.04 -11.44 1.97
N GLU A 247 3.60 -12.70 1.99
CA GLU A 247 4.47 -13.84 1.73
C GLU A 247 4.96 -13.87 0.27
N TYR A 248 4.10 -13.53 -0.70
CA TYR A 248 4.50 -13.34 -2.10
C TYR A 248 5.66 -12.35 -2.23
N LEU A 249 5.52 -11.16 -1.63
CA LEU A 249 6.59 -10.14 -1.66
C LEU A 249 7.86 -10.61 -0.94
N ARG A 250 7.72 -11.34 0.17
CA ARG A 250 8.85 -11.93 0.90
C ARG A 250 9.63 -12.90 0.01
N THR A 251 8.95 -13.83 -0.65
CA THR A 251 9.60 -14.77 -1.59
C THR A 251 10.24 -14.02 -2.76
N LEU A 252 9.58 -13.00 -3.31
CA LEU A 252 10.15 -12.23 -4.42
C LEU A 252 11.45 -11.49 -4.05
N ALA A 253 11.59 -11.02 -2.82
CA ALA A 253 12.79 -10.34 -2.35
C ALA A 253 14.04 -11.24 -2.35
N GLU A 254 13.88 -12.56 -2.35
CA GLU A 254 15.02 -13.50 -2.39
C GLU A 254 15.75 -13.45 -3.74
N PHE A 255 15.04 -13.13 -4.83
CA PHE A 255 15.62 -13.04 -6.18
C PHE A 255 16.55 -11.84 -6.37
N THR A 256 16.60 -10.92 -5.41
CA THR A 256 17.38 -9.67 -5.50
C THR A 256 18.38 -9.54 -4.35
N ALA A 257 18.73 -10.67 -3.73
CA ALA A 257 19.84 -10.75 -2.79
C ALA A 257 21.14 -10.18 -3.42
N PRO A 258 21.98 -9.47 -2.65
CA PRO A 258 21.89 -9.24 -1.19
C PRO A 258 21.08 -7.99 -0.80
N TYR A 259 20.55 -7.25 -1.78
CA TYR A 259 19.84 -6.00 -1.53
C TYR A 259 18.42 -6.24 -1.00
N GLY A 260 17.75 -7.29 -1.47
CA GLY A 260 16.37 -7.58 -1.11
C GLY A 260 15.38 -6.55 -1.67
N MET A 261 15.75 -5.87 -2.76
CA MET A 261 14.87 -4.95 -3.50
C MET A 261 13.65 -5.70 -4.04
N LEU A 262 12.44 -5.21 -3.82
CA LEU A 262 11.25 -5.88 -4.33
C LEU A 262 11.20 -5.83 -5.87
N PRO A 263 11.10 -6.98 -6.56
CA PRO A 263 10.84 -7.04 -8.00
C PRO A 263 9.55 -6.32 -8.40
N ALA A 264 9.46 -5.91 -9.66
CA ALA A 264 8.33 -5.18 -10.21
C ALA A 264 7.04 -6.01 -10.27
N SER A 265 7.05 -7.12 -11.02
CA SER A 265 5.91 -8.05 -11.08
C SER A 265 6.24 -9.33 -11.83
N ILE A 266 5.29 -10.27 -11.81
CA ILE A 266 5.20 -11.38 -12.75
C ILE A 266 4.58 -10.85 -14.04
N TYR A 267 5.16 -11.23 -15.18
CA TYR A 267 4.67 -10.91 -16.52
C TYR A 267 4.45 -12.19 -17.32
N ARG A 268 3.38 -12.21 -18.11
CA ARG A 268 3.08 -13.31 -19.03
C ARG A 268 3.19 -12.84 -20.47
N LEU A 269 3.75 -13.67 -21.35
CA LEU A 269 3.96 -13.30 -22.75
C LEU A 269 2.65 -13.13 -23.53
N ASP A 270 1.57 -13.77 -23.10
CA ASP A 270 0.23 -13.63 -23.69
C ASP A 270 -0.43 -12.28 -23.35
N GLU A 271 0.06 -11.57 -22.34
CA GLU A 271 -0.37 -10.20 -21.99
C GLU A 271 0.33 -9.14 -22.86
N CYS A 272 1.40 -9.48 -23.57
CA CYS A 272 2.16 -8.54 -24.38
C CYS A 272 1.52 -8.28 -25.76
N GLU A 273 1.19 -7.02 -26.03
CA GLU A 273 0.59 -6.61 -27.30
C GLU A 273 1.59 -6.56 -28.48
N ASN A 274 2.89 -6.39 -28.20
CA ASN A 274 3.93 -6.21 -29.22
C ASN A 274 5.25 -6.92 -28.88
N ASP A 275 6.15 -7.03 -29.86
CA ASP A 275 7.45 -7.68 -29.69
C ASP A 275 8.36 -6.95 -28.70
N TRP A 276 8.22 -5.63 -28.61
CA TRP A 276 8.96 -4.82 -27.64
C TRP A 276 8.67 -5.21 -26.18
N CYS A 277 7.39 -5.45 -25.85
CA CYS A 277 7.00 -6.01 -24.55
C CYS A 277 7.56 -7.42 -24.37
N ARG A 278 7.40 -8.30 -25.38
CA ARG A 278 7.88 -9.68 -25.31
C ARG A 278 9.39 -9.77 -25.08
N ASP A 279 10.15 -8.91 -25.73
CA ASP A 279 11.61 -8.89 -25.62
C ASP A 279 12.07 -8.45 -24.23
N GLN A 280 11.42 -7.47 -23.62
CA GLN A 280 11.66 -7.08 -22.22
C GLN A 280 11.28 -8.21 -21.25
N VAL A 281 10.07 -8.77 -21.38
CA VAL A 281 9.57 -9.84 -20.49
C VAL A 281 10.53 -11.04 -20.49
N LYS A 282 11.03 -11.44 -21.65
CA LYS A 282 11.98 -12.56 -21.79
C LYS A 282 13.34 -12.34 -21.11
N GLN A 283 13.72 -11.10 -20.79
CA GLN A 283 14.95 -10.83 -20.03
C GLN A 283 14.76 -11.02 -18.52
N GLY A 284 13.53 -11.25 -18.05
CA GLY A 284 13.26 -11.57 -16.65
C GLY A 284 13.68 -13.00 -16.28
N ILE A 285 13.55 -13.30 -14.99
CA ILE A 285 13.78 -14.64 -14.45
C ILE A 285 12.61 -15.53 -14.87
N ARG A 286 12.91 -16.61 -15.59
CA ARG A 286 11.87 -17.56 -16.03
C ARG A 286 11.25 -18.28 -14.83
N LEU A 287 9.92 -18.29 -14.76
CA LEU A 287 9.15 -19.05 -13.76
C LEU A 287 8.47 -20.27 -14.38
N ALA A 288 8.04 -20.16 -15.64
CA ALA A 288 7.48 -21.25 -16.43
C ALA A 288 7.61 -20.94 -17.92
N GLU A 289 7.06 -21.79 -18.79
CA GLU A 289 6.88 -21.42 -20.20
C GLU A 289 5.96 -20.21 -20.32
N GLY A 290 6.44 -19.14 -20.96
CA GLY A 290 5.67 -17.91 -21.17
C GLY A 290 5.48 -17.01 -19.94
N VAL A 291 6.05 -17.35 -18.77
CA VAL A 291 5.89 -16.59 -17.52
C VAL A 291 7.24 -16.23 -16.93
N TYR A 292 7.44 -14.95 -16.64
CA TYR A 292 8.72 -14.39 -16.19
C TYR A 292 8.51 -13.41 -15.01
N LEU A 293 9.39 -13.48 -14.02
CA LEU A 293 9.52 -12.47 -12.97
C LEU A 293 10.47 -11.37 -13.47
N ARG A 294 10.00 -10.13 -13.43
CA ARG A 294 10.80 -8.95 -13.80
C ARG A 294 11.18 -8.14 -12.56
N LEU A 295 12.46 -7.79 -12.46
CA LEU A 295 12.98 -6.93 -11.40
C LEU A 295 12.55 -5.47 -11.60
N PHE A 296 12.57 -5.01 -12.85
CA PHE A 296 12.13 -3.67 -13.26
C PHE A 296 10.88 -3.76 -14.14
N PRO A 297 9.99 -2.75 -14.08
CA PRO A 297 8.76 -2.77 -14.86
C PRO A 297 9.02 -2.88 -16.37
N VAL A 298 8.04 -3.47 -17.07
CA VAL A 298 8.01 -3.48 -18.53
C VAL A 298 7.33 -2.20 -19.01
N TRP A 299 7.88 -1.59 -20.06
CA TRP A 299 7.36 -0.36 -20.63
C TRP A 299 6.71 -0.64 -21.98
N ASP A 300 5.43 -0.34 -22.10
CA ASP A 300 4.58 -0.58 -23.27
C ASP A 300 4.27 0.70 -24.05
N THR A 301 4.29 1.87 -23.41
CA THR A 301 4.01 3.17 -24.06
C THR A 301 5.26 4.06 -24.14
N VAL A 302 5.68 4.39 -25.37
CA VAL A 302 6.59 5.49 -25.80
C VAL A 302 7.92 5.64 -25.03
N PRO A 303 9.08 5.90 -25.68
CA PRO A 303 10.36 6.07 -25.00
C PRO A 303 10.47 7.18 -23.92
N GLN A 304 9.41 7.96 -23.69
CA GLN A 304 9.40 9.25 -23.01
C GLN A 304 8.90 9.21 -21.56
N ASN A 305 8.41 8.08 -21.04
CA ASN A 305 7.74 8.07 -19.73
C ASN A 305 8.53 7.28 -18.69
N GLY A 306 8.52 7.78 -17.45
CA GLY A 306 9.49 7.45 -16.41
C GLY A 306 9.76 5.96 -16.21
N ARG A 307 11.04 5.64 -16.11
CA ARG A 307 11.56 4.27 -16.04
C ARG A 307 12.11 3.89 -14.67
N GLY A 308 12.07 4.83 -13.73
CA GLY A 308 12.56 4.62 -12.38
C GLY A 308 11.62 3.77 -11.52
N ASN A 309 12.20 3.07 -10.54
CA ASN A 309 11.48 2.09 -9.74
C ASN A 309 11.12 2.54 -8.31
N ASN A 310 11.34 3.81 -7.91
CA ASN A 310 11.01 4.25 -6.55
C ASN A 310 9.51 4.15 -6.28
N GLY A 311 8.68 4.55 -7.25
CA GLY A 311 7.23 4.44 -7.12
C GLY A 311 6.76 2.99 -6.95
N ILE A 312 7.39 2.06 -7.68
CA ILE A 312 7.12 0.62 -7.61
C ILE A 312 7.52 0.06 -6.24
N ILE A 313 8.77 0.29 -5.83
CA ILE A 313 9.35 -0.27 -4.61
C ILE A 313 8.64 0.28 -3.37
N LEU A 314 8.44 1.60 -3.28
CA LEU A 314 7.85 2.22 -2.10
C LEU A 314 6.37 1.91 -1.95
N SER A 315 5.65 1.68 -3.04
CA SER A 315 4.27 1.19 -2.95
C SER A 315 4.24 -0.23 -2.37
N LYS A 316 5.05 -1.16 -2.90
CA LYS A 316 5.14 -2.51 -2.32
C LYS A 316 5.67 -2.51 -0.88
N ALA A 317 6.57 -1.59 -0.55
CA ALA A 317 7.05 -1.38 0.82
C ALA A 317 5.92 -0.93 1.75
N LYS A 318 5.03 -0.03 1.33
CA LYS A 318 3.82 0.31 2.11
C LYS A 318 2.92 -0.91 2.30
N ALA A 319 2.79 -1.77 1.30
CA ALA A 319 2.06 -3.03 1.42
C ALA A 319 2.68 -3.94 2.50
N LEU A 320 4.02 -4.05 2.53
CA LEU A 320 4.76 -4.79 3.55
C LEU A 320 4.61 -4.18 4.95
N SER A 321 4.76 -2.86 5.10
CA SER A 321 4.67 -2.20 6.41
C SER A 321 3.27 -2.33 7.00
N THR A 322 2.23 -2.22 6.17
CA THR A 322 0.84 -2.44 6.58
C THR A 322 0.62 -3.90 7.00
N ALA A 323 1.14 -4.86 6.25
CA ALA A 323 1.06 -6.27 6.64
C ALA A 323 1.85 -6.56 7.91
N ALA A 324 3.04 -5.96 8.08
CA ALA A 324 3.88 -6.09 9.27
C ALA A 324 3.13 -5.59 10.52
N ARG A 325 2.44 -4.45 10.40
CA ARG A 325 1.62 -3.87 11.47
C ARG A 325 0.42 -4.76 11.82
N LEU A 326 -0.37 -5.19 10.84
CA LEU A 326 -1.54 -6.04 11.05
C LEU A 326 -1.17 -7.44 11.62
N ARG A 327 -0.03 -7.98 11.18
CA ARG A 327 0.42 -9.34 11.54
C ARG A 327 1.35 -9.36 12.75
N HIS A 328 1.82 -8.20 13.22
CA HIS A 328 2.92 -8.07 14.19
C HIS A 328 4.15 -8.91 13.78
N ASP A 329 4.54 -8.81 12.51
CA ASP A 329 5.61 -9.63 11.91
C ASP A 329 6.90 -8.78 11.71
N PRO A 330 7.91 -8.90 12.59
CA PRO A 330 9.11 -8.08 12.53
C PRO A 330 9.96 -8.37 11.29
N ALA A 331 9.88 -9.57 10.72
CA ALA A 331 10.62 -9.89 9.50
C ALA A 331 10.06 -9.14 8.29
N LEU A 332 8.75 -8.87 8.26
CA LEU A 332 8.15 -8.00 7.24
C LEU A 332 8.57 -6.53 7.43
N ALA A 333 8.64 -6.06 8.69
CA ALA A 333 9.14 -4.72 8.99
C ALA A 333 10.60 -4.54 8.54
N GLU A 334 11.47 -5.50 8.83
CA GLU A 334 12.86 -5.49 8.36
C GLU A 334 12.96 -5.48 6.83
N LEU A 335 12.13 -6.29 6.14
CA LEU A 335 12.11 -6.29 4.68
C LEU A 335 11.63 -4.95 4.10
N CYS A 336 10.67 -4.30 4.77
CA CYS A 336 10.25 -2.93 4.43
C CYS A 336 11.41 -1.94 4.61
N GLU A 337 12.13 -2.01 5.73
CA GLU A 337 13.31 -1.15 5.98
C GLU A 337 14.38 -1.34 4.91
N ARG A 338 14.58 -2.56 4.39
CA ARG A 338 15.50 -2.79 3.26
C ARG A 338 15.12 -2.00 2.00
N GLN A 339 13.83 -1.76 1.77
CA GLN A 339 13.38 -0.92 0.66
C GLN A 339 13.73 0.56 0.90
N LEU A 340 13.62 1.04 2.14
CA LEU A 340 14.04 2.39 2.51
C LEU A 340 15.56 2.53 2.42
N GLN A 341 16.31 1.51 2.88
CA GLN A 341 17.76 1.45 2.75
C GLN A 341 18.20 1.48 1.29
N TRP A 342 17.50 0.79 0.38
CA TRP A 342 17.75 0.86 -1.06
C TRP A 342 17.72 2.30 -1.55
N VAL A 343 16.72 3.08 -1.13
CA VAL A 343 16.56 4.48 -1.50
C VAL A 343 17.69 5.35 -0.96
N VAL A 344 18.19 5.10 0.26
CA VAL A 344 19.23 5.95 0.88
C VAL A 344 20.67 5.45 0.72
N GLY A 345 20.91 4.41 -0.10
CA GLY A 345 22.27 4.04 -0.52
C GLY A 345 22.60 2.53 -0.51
N ARG A 346 21.74 1.67 0.04
CA ARG A 346 21.90 0.20 -0.02
C ARG A 346 21.45 -0.34 -1.38
N ASN A 347 22.10 0.13 -2.44
CA ASN A 347 21.84 -0.24 -3.82
C ASN A 347 23.19 -0.43 -4.56
N PRO A 348 23.20 -1.03 -5.78
CA PRO A 348 24.42 -1.30 -6.54
C PRO A 348 25.30 -0.09 -6.85
N PHE A 349 24.78 1.12 -6.72
CA PHE A 349 25.50 2.34 -7.01
C PHE A 349 26.10 2.98 -5.74
N CYS A 350 25.74 2.49 -4.55
CA CYS A 350 26.12 3.09 -3.27
C CYS A 350 25.78 4.59 -3.21
N GLN A 351 24.64 4.98 -3.78
CA GLN A 351 24.20 6.38 -3.86
C GLN A 351 22.82 6.52 -3.25
N SER A 352 22.64 7.54 -2.42
CA SER A 352 21.30 7.95 -2.02
C SER A 352 20.56 8.54 -3.22
N LEU A 353 19.32 8.10 -3.38
CA LEU A 353 18.37 8.67 -4.33
C LEU A 353 17.65 9.88 -3.73
N MET A 354 17.64 10.02 -2.40
CA MET A 354 17.06 11.16 -1.70
C MET A 354 18.05 12.31 -1.63
N TRP A 355 17.63 13.50 -2.08
CA TRP A 355 18.48 14.67 -1.98
C TRP A 355 18.58 15.14 -0.51
N GLY A 356 19.80 15.22 0.02
CA GLY A 356 20.06 15.71 1.37
C GLY A 356 19.94 14.68 2.51
N GLU A 357 19.66 13.41 2.21
CA GLU A 357 19.70 12.29 3.16
C GLU A 357 20.60 11.17 2.60
N GLY A 358 21.40 10.50 3.44
CA GLY A 358 22.40 9.53 2.99
C GLY A 358 23.68 10.17 2.40
N HIS A 359 24.27 9.55 1.38
CA HIS A 359 25.54 10.00 0.76
C HIS A 359 25.52 9.88 -0.77
N ASP A 360 26.46 10.57 -1.44
CA ASP A 360 26.71 10.50 -2.89
C ASP A 360 25.47 10.72 -3.77
N PHE A 361 24.50 11.51 -3.29
CA PHE A 361 23.31 11.86 -4.07
C PHE A 361 23.68 12.73 -5.28
N VAL A 362 23.06 12.45 -6.41
CA VAL A 362 23.30 13.14 -7.69
C VAL A 362 22.25 14.22 -7.93
N PRO A 363 22.56 15.25 -8.74
CA PRO A 363 21.57 16.25 -9.13
C PRO A 363 20.32 15.60 -9.71
N GLN A 364 19.17 15.98 -9.16
CA GLN A 364 17.86 15.52 -9.64
C GLN A 364 17.41 16.40 -10.80
N TYR A 365 16.58 15.84 -11.67
CA TYR A 365 15.98 16.58 -12.77
C TYR A 365 14.79 17.37 -12.22
N THR A 366 14.81 18.67 -12.46
CA THR A 366 13.73 19.59 -12.19
C THR A 366 13.86 20.71 -13.21
N ALA A 367 12.78 21.01 -13.91
CA ALA A 367 12.77 22.07 -14.90
C ALA A 367 12.83 23.45 -14.23
N MET A 368 12.25 23.58 -13.03
CA MET A 368 11.91 24.91 -12.46
C MET A 368 12.33 25.14 -11.01
N SER A 369 12.62 24.11 -10.21
CA SER A 369 12.69 24.23 -8.73
C SER A 369 14.08 24.02 -8.13
N GLY A 370 15.04 23.49 -8.88
CA GLY A 370 16.36 23.13 -8.35
C GLY A 370 16.30 21.98 -7.33
N ASN A 371 17.46 21.60 -6.77
CA ASN A 371 17.50 20.48 -5.84
C ASN A 371 16.84 20.84 -4.49
N MET A 372 16.02 19.94 -3.95
CA MET A 372 15.22 20.16 -2.74
C MET A 372 15.50 19.06 -1.71
N VAL A 373 15.80 19.43 -0.46
CA VAL A 373 16.05 18.44 0.61
C VAL A 373 14.81 17.58 0.83
N GLY A 374 14.99 16.25 0.89
CA GLY A 374 13.92 15.28 1.01
C GLY A 374 13.25 14.89 -0.31
N ALA A 375 13.62 15.53 -1.43
CA ALA A 375 13.07 15.15 -2.74
C ALA A 375 13.58 13.79 -3.18
N LEU A 376 12.69 13.01 -3.80
CA LEU A 376 12.99 11.72 -4.41
C LEU A 376 12.65 11.75 -5.90
N PRO A 377 13.47 11.11 -6.74
CA PRO A 377 13.21 11.03 -8.16
C PRO A 377 12.32 9.84 -8.50
N VAL A 378 11.97 9.70 -9.77
CA VAL A 378 11.34 8.48 -10.34
C VAL A 378 12.08 7.20 -9.91
N GLY A 379 13.43 7.21 -9.88
CA GLY A 379 14.25 6.15 -9.27
C GLY A 379 15.15 5.40 -10.26
N ILE A 380 15.82 4.34 -9.78
CA ILE A 380 16.72 3.52 -10.61
C ILE A 380 15.92 2.86 -11.73
N GLN A 381 16.42 2.94 -12.97
CA GLN A 381 15.76 2.34 -14.13
C GLN A 381 16.42 1.03 -14.55
N THR A 382 15.79 0.28 -15.46
CA THR A 382 16.47 -0.87 -16.09
C THR A 382 17.42 -0.41 -17.20
N ARG A 383 18.47 -1.19 -17.45
CA ARG A 383 19.33 -1.02 -18.63
C ARG A 383 18.64 -1.58 -19.86
N GLU A 384 18.13 -0.72 -20.73
CA GLU A 384 17.45 -1.12 -21.97
C GLU A 384 16.40 -2.22 -21.71
N ASN A 385 16.56 -3.42 -22.26
CA ASN A 385 15.63 -4.52 -21.99
C ASN A 385 16.12 -5.49 -20.90
N TYR A 386 17.39 -5.40 -20.48
CA TYR A 386 18.15 -6.48 -19.81
C TYR A 386 17.79 -6.79 -18.34
N ASP A 387 16.73 -6.18 -17.79
CA ASP A 387 16.28 -6.36 -16.40
C ASP A 387 17.34 -6.14 -15.30
N VAL A 388 18.35 -5.32 -15.60
CA VAL A 388 19.44 -5.00 -14.67
C VAL A 388 19.41 -3.51 -14.29
N PRO A 389 19.79 -3.16 -13.04
CA PRO A 389 19.77 -1.77 -12.57
C PRO A 389 20.67 -0.88 -13.42
N PHE A 390 20.19 0.30 -13.75
CA PHE A 390 20.89 1.32 -14.51
C PHE A 390 20.61 2.71 -13.94
N TRP A 391 21.68 3.38 -13.52
CA TRP A 391 21.64 4.71 -12.95
C TRP A 391 22.63 5.61 -13.69
N PRO A 392 22.22 6.23 -14.81
CA PRO A 392 23.14 7.01 -15.65
C PRO A 392 23.62 8.27 -14.94
N THR A 393 24.80 8.76 -15.31
CA THR A 393 25.32 10.05 -14.79
C THR A 393 24.49 11.24 -15.28
N SER A 394 23.97 11.18 -16.51
CA SER A 394 23.10 12.22 -17.08
C SER A 394 21.83 12.41 -16.24
N THR A 395 21.47 13.67 -16.00
CA THR A 395 20.23 14.04 -15.33
C THR A 395 19.13 14.26 -16.36
N CYS A 396 18.18 13.33 -16.42
CA CYS A 396 17.03 13.39 -17.32
C CYS A 396 15.73 13.05 -16.59
N TYR A 397 14.61 13.52 -17.15
CA TYR A 397 13.29 13.39 -16.53
C TYR A 397 12.87 11.93 -16.34
N VAL A 398 13.31 11.03 -17.20
CA VAL A 398 12.90 9.61 -17.21
C VAL A 398 13.22 8.86 -15.90
N ALA A 399 14.37 9.11 -15.29
CA ALA A 399 14.80 8.39 -14.07
C ALA A 399 15.05 9.33 -12.88
N LYS A 400 15.42 10.58 -13.16
CA LYS A 400 15.88 11.53 -12.14
C LYS A 400 14.90 12.67 -11.89
N GLU A 401 13.76 12.73 -12.58
CA GLU A 401 12.75 13.76 -12.28
C GLU A 401 12.27 13.65 -10.85
N THR A 402 12.36 14.76 -10.11
CA THR A 402 11.75 14.88 -8.79
C THR A 402 10.25 14.65 -8.92
N TRP A 403 9.68 13.83 -8.05
CA TRP A 403 8.27 13.50 -8.12
C TRP A 403 7.69 13.46 -6.72
N VAL A 404 6.48 13.97 -6.51
CA VAL A 404 5.84 14.06 -5.19
C VAL A 404 5.38 12.69 -4.68
N PHE A 405 5.16 11.74 -5.59
CA PHE A 405 4.63 10.43 -5.27
C PHE A 405 5.57 9.57 -4.39
N PRO A 406 6.89 9.42 -4.69
CA PRO A 406 7.79 8.67 -3.82
C PRO A 406 7.95 9.25 -2.40
N PRO A 407 8.14 10.58 -2.19
CA PRO A 407 8.16 11.16 -0.84
C PRO A 407 6.85 10.95 -0.08
N ALA A 408 5.69 11.03 -0.75
CA ALA A 408 4.41 10.72 -0.12
C ALA A 408 4.34 9.27 0.37
N ARG A 409 4.81 8.31 -0.45
CA ARG A 409 4.92 6.90 -0.04
C ARG A 409 5.89 6.70 1.11
N TRP A 410 7.04 7.38 1.08
CA TRP A 410 8.02 7.35 2.16
C TRP A 410 7.38 7.76 3.49
N LEU A 411 6.70 8.91 3.54
CA LEU A 411 6.01 9.38 4.74
C LEU A 411 4.93 8.39 5.20
N TRP A 412 4.21 7.76 4.26
CA TRP A 412 3.18 6.80 4.60
C TRP A 412 3.73 5.48 5.19
N ILE A 413 4.91 5.05 4.74
CA ILE A 413 5.61 3.89 5.34
C ILE A 413 6.06 4.23 6.76
N MET A 414 6.55 5.46 6.98
CA MET A 414 7.01 5.89 8.30
C MET A 414 5.92 5.87 9.36
N GLU A 415 4.64 6.02 8.97
CA GLU A 415 3.50 5.86 9.88
C GLU A 415 3.45 4.45 10.47
N ASP A 416 3.46 3.40 9.63
CA ASP A 416 3.43 2.01 10.08
C ASP A 416 4.66 1.66 10.94
N LEU A 417 5.86 2.09 10.50
CA LEU A 417 7.10 1.79 11.22
C LEU A 417 7.16 2.50 12.58
N ALA A 418 6.71 3.76 12.66
CA ALA A 418 6.60 4.47 13.93
C ALA A 418 5.58 3.80 14.87
N ALA A 419 4.45 3.34 14.33
CA ALA A 419 3.45 2.61 15.11
C ALA A 419 3.98 1.28 15.65
N LEU A 420 4.74 0.53 14.84
CA LEU A 420 5.41 -0.72 15.25
C LEU A 420 6.45 -0.48 16.35
N ALA A 421 7.35 0.50 16.16
CA ALA A 421 8.36 0.83 17.16
C ALA A 421 7.75 1.16 18.53
N ARG A 422 6.64 1.90 18.55
CA ARG A 422 5.88 2.19 19.78
C ARG A 422 5.23 0.96 20.40
N ALA A 423 4.70 0.07 19.57
CA ALA A 423 4.10 -1.17 20.05
C ALA A 423 5.15 -2.03 20.76
N ASP A 424 6.36 -2.08 20.21
CA ASP A 424 7.51 -2.79 20.80
C ASP A 424 7.98 -2.14 22.11
N GLU A 425 8.08 -0.81 22.17
CA GLU A 425 8.40 -0.08 23.42
C GLU A 425 7.35 -0.31 24.53
N LYS A 426 6.06 -0.29 24.16
CA LYS A 426 4.96 -0.62 25.09
C LYS A 426 5.01 -2.08 25.55
N ALA A 427 5.31 -3.01 24.64
CA ALA A 427 5.46 -4.43 24.98
C ALA A 427 6.66 -4.70 25.87
N GLY A 428 7.77 -3.96 25.72
CA GLY A 428 8.94 -4.05 26.59
C GLY A 428 8.71 -3.47 28.00
N SER A 429 7.78 -2.53 28.15
CA SER A 429 7.45 -1.89 29.43
C SER A 429 6.27 -2.53 30.19
N THR A 430 5.46 -3.36 29.53
CA THR A 430 4.32 -4.07 30.14
C THR A 430 4.49 -5.58 30.01
N ARG A 431 4.44 -6.31 31.14
CA ARG A 431 4.43 -7.78 31.10
C ARG A 431 3.14 -8.23 30.41
N LYS A 432 3.22 -8.84 29.22
CA LYS A 432 2.05 -9.38 28.53
C LYS A 432 1.29 -10.31 29.49
N PRO A 433 -0.04 -10.19 29.63
CA PRO A 433 -0.81 -11.03 30.54
C PRO A 433 -0.71 -12.52 30.18
N ILE A 434 -0.44 -12.81 28.89
CA ILE A 434 -0.22 -14.15 28.35
C ILE A 434 0.93 -14.08 27.32
N GLU A 435 1.96 -14.91 27.51
CA GLU A 435 2.97 -15.23 26.50
C GLU A 435 2.47 -16.39 25.65
N LEU A 436 2.64 -16.29 24.33
CA LEU A 436 2.17 -17.27 23.35
C LEU A 436 3.29 -17.60 22.36
N SER A 437 3.57 -18.90 22.20
CA SER A 437 4.36 -19.41 21.08
C SER A 437 3.58 -20.48 20.32
N VAL A 438 3.81 -20.56 19.02
CA VAL A 438 3.03 -21.44 18.12
C VAL A 438 3.98 -22.29 17.30
N SER A 439 3.71 -23.59 17.26
CA SER A 439 4.35 -24.52 16.33
C SER A 439 3.29 -25.28 15.54
N ARG A 440 3.72 -25.86 14.43
CA ARG A 440 2.84 -26.62 13.53
C ARG A 440 3.55 -27.85 13.00
N GLU A 441 2.76 -28.88 12.75
CA GLU A 441 3.13 -30.07 12.01
C GLU A 441 2.13 -30.26 10.87
N SER A 442 2.60 -30.71 9.71
CA SER A 442 1.74 -30.95 8.55
C SER A 442 2.19 -32.20 7.84
N THR A 443 1.21 -32.96 7.37
CA THR A 443 1.40 -34.23 6.67
C THR A 443 1.08 -34.07 5.18
N PRO A 444 1.63 -34.91 4.28
CA PRO A 444 1.33 -34.83 2.85
C PRO A 444 -0.15 -35.06 2.50
N ASP A 445 -0.92 -35.76 3.33
CA ASP A 445 -2.37 -35.97 3.17
C ASP A 445 -3.22 -34.79 3.68
N GLY A 446 -2.57 -33.70 4.11
CA GLY A 446 -3.23 -32.45 4.50
C GLY A 446 -3.74 -32.41 5.93
N GLN A 447 -3.34 -33.35 6.80
CA GLN A 447 -3.56 -33.20 8.24
C GLN A 447 -2.57 -32.20 8.81
N VAL A 448 -3.07 -31.27 9.61
CA VAL A 448 -2.30 -30.21 10.26
C VAL A 448 -2.56 -30.28 11.76
N THR A 449 -1.49 -30.34 12.54
CA THR A 449 -1.54 -30.21 13.99
C THR A 449 -0.92 -28.89 14.38
N ILE A 450 -1.64 -28.08 15.16
CA ILE A 450 -1.18 -26.76 15.62
C ILE A 450 -1.08 -26.80 17.14
N HIS A 451 0.10 -26.45 17.66
CA HIS A 451 0.36 -26.36 19.09
C HIS A 451 0.56 -24.90 19.47
N ALA A 452 -0.22 -24.43 20.44
CA ALA A 452 0.00 -23.16 21.12
C ALA A 452 0.50 -23.42 22.54
N ILE A 453 1.67 -22.89 22.88
CA ILE A 453 2.17 -22.88 24.26
C ILE A 453 1.81 -21.52 24.85
N LEU A 454 0.98 -21.53 25.89
CA LEU A 454 0.52 -20.34 26.60
C LEU A 454 1.12 -20.31 28.00
N GLN A 455 1.67 -19.17 28.40
CA GLN A 455 2.14 -18.93 29.77
C GLN A 455 1.52 -17.65 30.32
N GLY A 456 0.95 -17.72 31.52
CA GLY A 456 0.23 -16.59 32.12
C GLY A 456 -0.50 -17.01 33.38
N LYS A 457 -1.50 -16.24 33.80
CA LYS A 457 -2.32 -16.56 34.99
C LYS A 457 -3.79 -16.33 34.69
N GLY A 458 -4.63 -17.24 35.17
CA GLY A 458 -6.09 -17.11 35.11
C GLY A 458 -6.73 -18.03 34.08
N ARG A 459 -8.05 -17.94 33.98
CA ARG A 459 -8.83 -18.72 33.02
C ARG A 459 -8.86 -17.96 31.68
N VAL A 460 -8.38 -18.59 30.62
CA VAL A 460 -8.27 -17.97 29.29
C VAL A 460 -9.06 -18.80 28.28
N ARG A 461 -9.87 -18.13 27.45
CA ARG A 461 -10.47 -18.74 26.26
C ARG A 461 -9.54 -18.50 25.09
N VAL A 462 -9.14 -19.55 24.40
CA VAL A 462 -8.26 -19.46 23.23
C VAL A 462 -9.03 -19.95 22.02
N ALA A 463 -9.12 -19.10 21.00
CA ALA A 463 -9.77 -19.42 19.74
C ALA A 463 -8.76 -19.47 18.62
N ILE A 464 -8.95 -20.35 17.64
CA ILE A 464 -8.22 -20.36 16.39
C ILE A 464 -9.16 -19.97 15.25
N ARG A 465 -8.77 -18.93 14.51
CA ARG A 465 -9.43 -18.48 13.29
C ARG A 465 -8.60 -18.97 12.11
N ALA A 466 -9.21 -19.56 11.09
CA ALA A 466 -8.46 -20.17 10.00
C ALA A 466 -9.04 -19.86 8.60
N SER A 467 -8.17 -19.95 7.60
CA SER A 467 -8.47 -19.89 6.17
C SER A 467 -7.84 -21.11 5.50
N ASN A 468 -8.61 -21.79 4.64
CA ASN A 468 -8.27 -23.06 4.02
C ASN A 468 -7.95 -24.23 5.01
N LEU A 469 -8.47 -24.17 6.24
CA LEU A 469 -8.44 -25.28 7.20
C LEU A 469 -9.82 -25.53 7.78
N ASN A 470 -10.18 -26.81 7.92
CA ASN A 470 -11.26 -27.26 8.77
C ASN A 470 -10.68 -27.66 10.12
N VAL A 471 -10.91 -26.86 11.16
CA VAL A 471 -10.30 -27.05 12.49
C VAL A 471 -11.29 -27.70 13.45
N GLU A 472 -10.89 -28.78 14.11
CA GLU A 472 -11.68 -29.44 15.15
C GLU A 472 -11.61 -28.66 16.46
N ASN A 473 -12.77 -28.43 17.09
CA ASN A 473 -12.89 -27.71 18.36
C ASN A 473 -12.08 -26.40 18.37
N PRO A 474 -12.43 -25.42 17.51
CA PRO A 474 -11.63 -24.23 17.28
C PRO A 474 -11.51 -23.32 18.51
N GLU A 475 -12.32 -23.55 19.54
CA GLU A 475 -12.25 -22.83 20.80
C GLU A 475 -11.99 -23.80 21.95
N GLN A 476 -11.02 -23.46 22.78
CA GLN A 476 -10.68 -24.23 23.97
C GLN A 476 -10.52 -23.28 25.16
N THR A 477 -10.79 -23.76 26.37
CA THR A 477 -10.60 -22.98 27.60
C THR A 477 -9.53 -23.65 28.44
N VAL A 478 -8.56 -22.85 28.89
CA VAL A 478 -7.42 -23.35 29.66
C VAL A 478 -7.27 -22.54 30.94
N GLN A 479 -6.89 -23.24 32.01
CA GLN A 479 -6.49 -22.61 33.26
C GLN A 479 -4.97 -22.43 33.25
N LEU A 480 -4.50 -21.18 33.22
CA LEU A 480 -3.07 -20.85 33.27
C LEU A 480 -2.61 -20.63 34.71
N GLU A 481 -1.43 -21.16 35.02
CA GLU A 481 -0.71 -20.99 36.28
C GLU A 481 0.62 -20.29 36.00
N ALA A 482 1.01 -19.34 36.87
CA ALA A 482 2.08 -18.37 36.58
C ALA A 482 3.44 -18.98 36.17
N GLU A 483 3.76 -20.18 36.65
CA GLU A 483 5.05 -20.86 36.42
C GLU A 483 4.94 -22.10 35.55
N LYS A 484 3.75 -22.43 35.03
CA LYS A 484 3.51 -23.65 34.26
C LYS A 484 2.88 -23.34 32.91
N PRO A 485 3.65 -23.36 31.81
CA PRO A 485 3.12 -23.25 30.46
C PRO A 485 2.09 -24.37 30.20
N GLN A 486 1.02 -24.03 29.51
CA GLN A 486 -0.01 -24.95 29.07
C GLN A 486 0.02 -25.05 27.55
N THR A 487 -0.13 -26.27 27.03
CA THR A 487 -0.19 -26.52 25.59
C THR A 487 -1.62 -26.76 25.16
N VAL A 488 -2.11 -25.94 24.23
CA VAL A 488 -3.35 -26.16 23.50
C VAL A 488 -3.00 -26.76 22.15
N THR A 489 -3.71 -27.82 21.78
CA THR A 489 -3.50 -28.50 20.50
C THR A 489 -4.80 -28.51 19.70
N TRP A 490 -4.70 -28.14 18.44
CA TRP A 490 -5.78 -28.29 17.46
C TRP A 490 -5.35 -29.25 16.36
N THR A 491 -6.28 -30.12 15.98
CA THR A 491 -6.19 -30.92 14.77
C THR A 491 -7.04 -30.26 13.69
N ALA A 492 -6.50 -30.18 12.48
CA ALA A 492 -7.17 -29.60 11.34
C ALA A 492 -6.88 -30.39 10.07
N LYS A 493 -7.73 -30.23 9.06
CA LYS A 493 -7.51 -30.74 7.72
C LYS A 493 -7.55 -29.60 6.69
N THR A 494 -6.60 -29.57 5.79
CA THR A 494 -6.61 -28.63 4.65
C THR A 494 -7.82 -28.85 3.77
N ILE A 495 -8.49 -27.77 3.37
CA ILE A 495 -9.69 -27.84 2.51
C ILE A 495 -9.27 -28.04 1.05
N SER A 496 -8.29 -27.27 0.57
CA SER A 496 -7.68 -27.37 -0.75
C SER A 496 -6.17 -27.55 -0.61
N ALA A 497 -5.62 -28.59 -1.26
CA ALA A 497 -4.17 -28.83 -1.29
C ALA A 497 -3.41 -27.84 -2.18
N ARG A 498 -4.11 -27.09 -3.03
CA ARG A 498 -3.50 -26.14 -3.96
C ARG A 498 -3.40 -24.73 -3.39
N GLU A 499 -4.09 -24.43 -2.30
CA GLU A 499 -4.09 -23.11 -1.66
C GLU A 499 -3.29 -23.17 -0.35
N PRO A 500 -2.45 -22.18 -0.02
CA PRO A 500 -1.84 -22.11 1.30
C PRO A 500 -2.89 -21.85 2.38
N TRP A 501 -2.72 -22.43 3.56
CA TRP A 501 -3.59 -22.15 4.69
C TRP A 501 -3.01 -21.08 5.63
N VAL A 502 -3.91 -20.39 6.33
CA VAL A 502 -3.56 -19.36 7.32
C VAL A 502 -4.34 -19.62 8.59
N ALA A 503 -3.70 -19.53 9.76
CA ALA A 503 -4.35 -19.64 11.05
C ALA A 503 -3.86 -18.55 12.01
N VAL A 504 -4.78 -17.98 12.78
CA VAL A 504 -4.53 -16.96 13.81
C VAL A 504 -5.07 -17.46 15.13
N ILE A 505 -4.22 -17.49 16.14
CA ILE A 505 -4.60 -17.86 17.51
C ILE A 505 -4.90 -16.57 18.28
N VAL A 506 -6.11 -16.49 18.82
CA VAL A 506 -6.62 -15.33 19.55
C VAL A 506 -6.88 -15.74 21.00
N PRO A 507 -6.00 -15.37 21.95
CA PRO A 507 -6.29 -15.50 23.36
C PRO A 507 -7.27 -14.39 23.78
N ASN A 508 -8.49 -14.77 24.13
CA ASN A 508 -9.49 -13.89 24.72
C ASN A 508 -9.40 -14.01 26.25
N SER A 509 -8.91 -12.96 26.89
CA SER A 509 -8.82 -12.82 28.36
C SER A 509 -10.13 -12.36 28.97
#